data_AF-W7BMT8-F1
#
_entry.id   AF-W7BMT8-F1
#
_cell.length_a   1.000
_cell.length_b   1.000
_cell.length_c   1.000
_cell.angle_alpha   90.00
_cell.angle_beta   90.00
_cell.angle_gamma   90.00
#
_symmetry.space_group_name_H-M   'P 1'
#
loop_
_entity.id
_entity.type
_entity.pdbx_description
1 polymer ?
#
loop_
_entity_poly.entity_id
_entity_poly.type
_entity_poly.pdbx_seq_one_letter_code
_entity_poly.pdbx_strand_id
1 'polypeptide(L)'
;MEKAHQEAEASVKALFNNDNVNGTIKDATNQKGIDDARTLVNAVTDATKKAELENNLKEAQKQLDARNTAAAAEKARQEAAEASVKALFNNDNVNGTIKDATNQKAIDDARTLVNTVTDATKKAELENNLKEAQKQLDARNVVAAEKARQEAAEASVKALFNNDNVNGTIKDATNQKAIDDARTLVNTVTDATKKAELENNLKEAQKQLDARNVAAAEKAREEAAEKAVNELFANDTPASNALKNTTDQKAIDDAKKLVDAVTDATKKAELLENLNKAQDLLNENTAEKARQEAAEAGLKDLFNGNDVNGTIKDTTNQEAIDKVQDLINAITDPIIKADLQKDLDRAQELLDAKIAAELDTADKGQQLIANFLVNQLFQDNDPATDAIKDITNQLAIDTAQSQIDLVKVSTVRDSLQKTLDRAQELLDARNSTAEKAREEAAEKAVNELFKDNKPETGVIKETTDQGAIDAAQDLINKVTDPTIKAGLQKELDKAQDLLDIKNGPTSPEFIAAQEAIQGLLTTLVNFGQKTDAFGAVKLDTTQAQIYAAQDKLDLAPDNVAEKAVLVAQLKKSSGPINRT
;
A
#
# COMPACT_ATOMS: atom_id res chain seq x y z
N MET A 1 11.67 -160.83 4.12
CA MET A 1 11.62 -159.92 5.29
C MET A 1 12.48 -158.67 5.07
N GLU A 2 13.71 -158.78 4.53
CA GLU A 2 14.59 -157.61 4.29
C GLU A 2 14.06 -156.60 3.24
N LYS A 3 13.35 -157.06 2.19
CA LYS A 3 12.88 -156.22 1.07
C LYS A 3 11.91 -155.11 1.48
N ALA A 4 10.92 -155.44 2.33
CA ALA A 4 9.93 -154.46 2.80
C ALA A 4 10.55 -153.36 3.68
N HIS A 5 11.61 -153.69 4.42
CA HIS A 5 12.35 -152.71 5.22
C HIS A 5 13.15 -151.75 4.33
N GLN A 6 13.86 -152.25 3.31
CA GLN A 6 14.64 -151.42 2.38
C GLN A 6 13.76 -150.43 1.59
N GLU A 7 12.58 -150.89 1.13
CA GLU A 7 11.61 -150.04 0.42
C GLU A 7 11.02 -148.96 1.33
N ALA A 8 10.68 -149.31 2.58
CA ALA A 8 10.19 -148.37 3.58
C ALA A 8 11.27 -147.36 4.00
N GLU A 9 12.50 -147.81 4.21
CA GLU A 9 13.64 -146.96 4.57
C GLU A 9 13.95 -145.94 3.46
N ALA A 10 13.98 -146.38 2.20
CA ALA A 10 14.18 -145.49 1.06
C ALA A 10 13.05 -144.45 0.94
N SER A 11 11.80 -144.86 1.15
CA SER A 11 10.65 -143.96 1.11
C SER A 11 10.68 -142.91 2.23
N VAL A 12 11.03 -143.31 3.46
CA VAL A 12 11.18 -142.38 4.60
C VAL A 12 12.33 -141.40 4.37
N LYS A 13 13.50 -141.89 3.94
CA LYS A 13 14.65 -141.03 3.61
C LYS A 13 14.30 -140.00 2.53
N ALA A 14 13.55 -140.41 1.50
CA ALA A 14 13.15 -139.55 0.40
C ALA A 14 12.29 -138.34 0.83
N LEU A 15 11.68 -138.36 2.02
CA LEU A 15 10.94 -137.23 2.59
C LEU A 15 11.84 -136.08 3.05
N PHE A 16 13.13 -136.34 3.28
CA PHE A 16 14.08 -135.39 3.85
C PHE A 16 15.11 -134.91 2.84
N ASN A 17 15.55 -133.66 2.98
CA ASN A 17 16.60 -133.09 2.15
C ASN A 17 17.88 -133.94 2.25
N ASN A 18 18.51 -134.19 1.10
CA ASN A 18 19.70 -135.04 0.96
C ASN A 18 19.51 -136.46 1.52
N ASP A 19 18.27 -136.94 1.57
CA ASP A 19 17.90 -138.26 2.09
C ASP A 19 18.37 -138.50 3.54
N ASN A 20 18.58 -137.42 4.30
CA ASN A 20 19.04 -137.41 5.68
C ASN A 20 17.86 -137.23 6.64
N VAL A 21 17.46 -138.29 7.33
CA VAL A 21 16.31 -138.30 8.26
C VAL A 21 16.47 -137.37 9.48
N ASN A 22 17.69 -136.91 9.77
CA ASN A 22 17.95 -135.91 10.82
C ASN A 22 17.91 -134.47 10.28
N GLY A 23 17.69 -134.28 8.97
CA GLY A 23 17.61 -132.99 8.30
C GLY A 23 16.19 -132.42 8.27
N THR A 24 16.00 -131.41 7.42
CA THR A 24 14.67 -130.86 7.15
C THR A 24 13.94 -131.67 6.08
N ILE A 25 12.61 -131.72 6.13
CA ILE A 25 11.82 -132.28 5.03
C ILE A 25 12.04 -131.49 3.73
N LYS A 26 11.93 -132.16 2.57
CA LYS A 26 11.94 -131.50 1.26
C LYS A 26 10.74 -130.56 1.14
N ASP A 27 10.88 -129.46 0.39
CA ASP A 27 9.75 -128.56 0.11
C ASP A 27 8.58 -129.29 -0.55
N ALA A 28 8.89 -130.26 -1.41
CA ALA A 28 7.90 -131.10 -2.09
C ALA A 28 7.24 -132.16 -1.17
N THR A 29 7.80 -132.47 -0.01
CA THR A 29 7.20 -133.41 0.96
C THR A 29 5.87 -132.86 1.43
N ASN A 30 4.79 -133.59 1.23
CA ASN A 30 3.43 -133.18 1.58
C ASN A 30 2.73 -134.31 2.34
N GLN A 31 1.47 -134.08 2.76
CA GLN A 31 0.74 -135.05 3.56
C GLN A 31 0.62 -136.41 2.85
N LYS A 32 0.36 -136.39 1.54
CA LYS A 32 0.30 -137.59 0.72
C LYS A 32 1.63 -138.35 0.72
N GLY A 33 2.76 -137.66 0.57
CA GLY A 33 4.09 -138.28 0.60
C GLY A 33 4.39 -138.96 1.95
N ILE A 34 3.98 -138.35 3.06
CA ILE A 34 4.13 -138.95 4.39
C ILE A 34 3.19 -140.15 4.57
N ASP A 35 1.93 -140.06 4.11
CA ASP A 35 0.96 -141.15 4.21
C ASP A 35 1.34 -142.35 3.33
N ASP A 36 1.88 -142.10 2.13
CA ASP A 36 2.44 -143.13 1.24
C ASP A 36 3.62 -143.85 1.92
N ALA A 37 4.57 -143.11 2.52
CA ALA A 37 5.69 -143.67 3.26
C ALA A 37 5.24 -144.43 4.52
N ARG A 38 4.21 -143.93 5.22
CA ARG A 38 3.58 -144.58 6.38
C ARG A 38 2.96 -145.93 6.01
N THR A 39 2.37 -146.03 4.82
CA THR A 39 1.82 -147.29 4.31
C THR A 39 2.92 -148.34 4.15
N LEU A 40 4.08 -147.96 3.61
CA LEU A 40 5.24 -148.85 3.45
C LEU A 40 5.84 -149.26 4.80
N VAL A 41 5.99 -148.33 5.75
CA VAL A 41 6.48 -148.61 7.11
C VAL A 41 5.54 -149.57 7.87
N ASN A 42 4.22 -149.45 7.69
CA ASN A 42 3.25 -150.34 8.32
C ASN A 42 3.41 -151.81 7.90
N ALA A 43 3.90 -152.07 6.69
CA ALA A 43 4.17 -153.41 6.15
C ALA A 43 5.47 -154.06 6.67
N VAL A 44 6.29 -153.34 7.43
CA VAL A 44 7.51 -153.88 8.06
C VAL A 44 7.13 -154.78 9.25
N THR A 45 7.70 -155.99 9.32
CA THR A 45 7.39 -156.96 10.39
C THR A 45 8.37 -156.93 11.56
N ASP A 46 9.60 -156.44 11.36
CA ASP A 46 10.61 -156.26 12.42
C ASP A 46 10.23 -155.08 13.31
N ALA A 47 9.95 -155.36 14.58
CA ALA A 47 9.48 -154.35 15.52
C ALA A 47 10.49 -153.23 15.80
N THR A 48 11.79 -153.53 15.80
CA THR A 48 12.84 -152.54 16.13
C THR A 48 13.06 -151.60 14.95
N LYS A 49 13.24 -152.17 13.76
CA LYS A 49 13.40 -151.42 12.51
C LYS A 49 12.15 -150.60 12.17
N LYS A 50 10.96 -151.15 12.42
CA LYS A 50 9.69 -150.42 12.25
C LYS A 50 9.60 -149.22 13.20
N ALA A 51 9.92 -149.39 14.48
CA ALA A 51 9.88 -148.31 15.46
C ALA A 51 10.83 -147.15 15.08
N GLU A 52 12.01 -147.45 14.55
CA GLU A 52 12.94 -146.44 14.03
C GLU A 52 12.35 -145.64 12.86
N LEU A 53 11.80 -146.33 11.85
CA LEU A 53 11.16 -145.69 10.70
C LEU A 53 9.89 -144.90 11.09
N GLU A 54 9.12 -145.38 12.06
CA GLU A 54 7.96 -144.67 12.63
C GLU A 54 8.39 -143.38 13.34
N ASN A 55 9.51 -143.38 14.07
CA ASN A 55 10.04 -142.17 14.69
C ASN A 55 10.47 -141.13 13.63
N ASN A 56 11.13 -141.58 12.57
CA ASN A 56 11.50 -140.71 11.45
C ASN A 56 10.26 -140.14 10.73
N LEU A 57 9.19 -140.93 10.55
CA LEU A 57 7.92 -140.44 10.01
C LEU A 57 7.22 -139.43 10.93
N LYS A 58 7.27 -139.63 12.26
CA LYS A 58 6.74 -138.67 13.23
C LYS A 58 7.48 -137.34 13.14
N GLU A 59 8.80 -137.36 13.00
CA GLU A 59 9.58 -136.14 12.81
C GLU A 59 9.27 -135.46 11.48
N ALA A 60 9.15 -136.21 10.38
CA ALA A 60 8.72 -135.65 9.08
C ALA A 60 7.33 -134.99 9.18
N GLN A 61 6.37 -135.64 9.84
CA GLN A 61 5.03 -135.10 10.05
C GLN A 61 5.06 -133.83 10.89
N LYS A 62 5.82 -133.84 12.00
CA LYS A 62 5.98 -132.66 12.85
C LYS A 62 6.56 -131.46 12.10
N GLN A 63 7.57 -131.68 11.25
CA GLN A 63 8.14 -130.61 10.43
C GLN A 63 7.16 -130.13 9.35
N LEU A 64 6.39 -131.03 8.73
CA LEU A 64 5.35 -130.65 7.77
C LEU A 64 4.26 -129.80 8.43
N ASP A 65 3.78 -130.22 9.60
CA ASP A 65 2.78 -129.50 10.37
C ASP A 65 3.29 -128.11 10.77
N ALA A 66 4.53 -128.02 11.28
CA ALA A 66 5.18 -126.76 11.61
C ALA A 66 5.32 -125.84 10.39
N ARG A 67 5.72 -126.38 9.22
CA ARG A 67 5.83 -125.62 7.97
C ARG A 67 4.47 -125.11 7.50
N ASN A 68 3.43 -125.94 7.59
CA ASN A 68 2.07 -125.56 7.22
C ASN A 68 1.50 -124.48 8.16
N THR A 69 1.73 -124.60 9.47
CA THR A 69 1.37 -123.56 10.45
C THR A 69 2.11 -122.26 10.18
N ALA A 70 3.41 -122.31 9.89
CA ALA A 70 4.21 -121.13 9.56
C ALA A 70 3.72 -120.44 8.28
N ALA A 71 3.40 -121.22 7.24
CA ALA A 71 2.86 -120.69 5.98
C ALA A 71 1.46 -120.05 6.18
N ALA A 72 0.60 -120.66 6.98
CA ALA A 72 -0.72 -120.08 7.32
C ALA A 72 -0.58 -118.78 8.13
N ALA A 73 0.34 -118.75 9.11
CA ALA A 73 0.62 -117.55 9.90
C ALA A 73 1.19 -116.43 9.03
N GLU A 74 2.08 -116.74 8.09
CA GLU A 74 2.61 -115.77 7.13
C GLU A 74 1.51 -115.23 6.21
N LYS A 75 0.64 -116.09 5.68
CA LYS A 75 -0.51 -115.66 4.87
C LYS A 75 -1.41 -114.68 5.64
N ALA A 76 -1.70 -114.97 6.91
CA ALA A 76 -2.50 -114.07 7.75
C ALA A 76 -1.82 -112.71 7.99
N ARG A 77 -0.48 -112.69 8.18
CA ARG A 77 0.29 -111.43 8.28
C ARG A 77 0.22 -110.63 6.99
N GLN A 78 0.37 -111.28 5.82
CA GLN A 78 0.27 -110.62 4.51
C GLN A 78 -1.13 -110.03 4.29
N GLU A 79 -2.20 -110.78 4.57
CA GLU A 79 -3.59 -110.29 4.42
C GLU A 79 -3.88 -109.11 5.35
N ALA A 80 -3.45 -109.18 6.62
CA ALA A 80 -3.60 -108.08 7.58
C ALA A 80 -2.83 -106.83 7.17
N ALA A 81 -1.58 -107.00 6.72
CA ALA A 81 -0.74 -105.90 6.25
C ALA A 81 -1.29 -105.27 4.96
N GLU A 82 -1.74 -106.09 4.00
CA GLU A 82 -2.32 -105.63 2.74
C GLU A 82 -3.65 -104.88 2.98
N ALA A 83 -4.52 -105.38 3.85
CA ALA A 83 -5.75 -104.69 4.23
C ALA A 83 -5.46 -103.34 4.89
N SER A 84 -4.47 -103.29 5.79
CA SER A 84 -4.07 -102.05 6.47
C SER A 84 -3.47 -101.02 5.51
N VAL A 85 -2.61 -101.43 4.57
CA VAL A 85 -2.05 -100.54 3.54
C VAL A 85 -3.15 -100.02 2.61
N LYS A 86 -4.03 -100.89 2.10
CA LYS A 86 -5.16 -100.48 1.25
C LYS A 86 -6.07 -99.47 1.95
N ALA A 87 -6.32 -99.66 3.24
CA ALA A 87 -7.16 -98.78 4.03
C ALA A 87 -6.64 -97.33 4.11
N LEU A 88 -5.35 -97.07 3.81
CA LEU A 88 -4.78 -95.71 3.74
C LEU A 88 -5.24 -94.93 2.50
N PHE A 89 -5.74 -95.62 1.47
CA PHE A 89 -6.07 -95.04 0.17
C PHE A 89 -7.56 -95.03 -0.12
N ASN A 90 -8.04 -94.01 -0.83
CA ASN A 90 -9.43 -93.91 -1.25
C ASN A 90 -9.82 -95.13 -2.12
N ASN A 91 -11.00 -95.67 -1.83
CA ASN A 91 -11.54 -96.87 -2.49
C ASN A 91 -10.61 -98.09 -2.41
N ASP A 92 -9.76 -98.13 -1.37
CA ASP A 92 -8.79 -99.21 -1.14
C ASP A 92 -7.84 -99.44 -2.33
N ASN A 93 -7.62 -98.40 -3.15
CA ASN A 93 -6.77 -98.41 -4.33
C ASN A 93 -5.42 -97.76 -4.04
N VAL A 94 -4.37 -98.57 -3.89
CA VAL A 94 -3.00 -98.12 -3.57
C VAL A 94 -2.35 -97.21 -4.62
N ASN A 95 -2.91 -97.16 -5.84
CA ASN A 95 -2.48 -96.23 -6.90
C ASN A 95 -3.28 -94.92 -6.89
N GLY A 96 -4.27 -94.78 -6.00
CA GLY A 96 -5.10 -93.60 -5.84
C GLY A 96 -4.52 -92.59 -4.87
N THR A 97 -5.37 -91.67 -4.42
CA THR A 97 -5.02 -90.71 -3.37
C THR A 97 -5.26 -91.29 -1.99
N ILE A 98 -4.47 -90.85 -1.00
CA ILE A 98 -4.75 -91.19 0.40
C ILE A 98 -6.09 -90.63 0.88
N LYS A 99 -6.72 -91.30 1.86
CA LYS A 99 -7.92 -90.78 2.53
C LYS A 99 -7.59 -89.50 3.30
N ASP A 100 -8.58 -88.64 3.50
CA ASP A 100 -8.43 -87.45 4.35
C ASP A 100 -8.03 -87.83 5.79
N ALA A 101 -8.62 -88.92 6.30
CA ALA A 101 -8.31 -89.46 7.62
C ALA A 101 -6.91 -90.10 7.74
N THR A 102 -6.24 -90.40 6.62
CA THR A 102 -4.88 -90.94 6.63
C THR A 102 -3.93 -89.89 7.19
N ASN A 103 -3.35 -90.16 8.35
CA ASN A 103 -2.39 -89.30 9.03
C ASN A 103 -1.11 -90.09 9.34
N GLN A 104 -0.14 -89.44 9.99
CA GLN A 104 1.16 -90.08 10.27
C GLN A 104 0.97 -91.37 11.09
N LYS A 105 0.06 -91.33 12.08
CA LYS A 105 -0.24 -92.50 12.92
C LYS A 105 -0.79 -93.66 12.10
N ALA A 106 -1.71 -93.43 11.17
CA ALA A 106 -2.27 -94.48 10.32
C ALA A 106 -1.20 -95.16 9.46
N ILE A 107 -0.27 -94.38 8.91
CA ILE A 107 0.86 -94.90 8.12
C ILE A 107 1.81 -95.71 9.01
N ASP A 108 2.12 -95.22 10.21
CA ASP A 108 3.01 -95.90 11.16
C ASP A 108 2.40 -97.22 11.69
N ASP A 109 1.09 -97.23 11.95
CA ASP A 109 0.33 -98.42 12.34
C ASP A 109 0.39 -99.48 11.20
N ALA A 110 0.16 -99.08 9.94
CA ALA A 110 0.26 -99.98 8.80
C ALA A 110 1.70 -100.49 8.58
N ARG A 111 2.71 -99.62 8.76
CA ARG A 111 4.13 -99.98 8.69
C ARG A 111 4.50 -101.04 9.73
N THR A 112 3.92 -100.96 10.92
CA THR A 112 4.12 -101.97 11.97
C THR A 112 3.67 -103.35 11.52
N LEU A 113 2.51 -103.46 10.87
CA LEU A 113 2.01 -104.73 10.32
C LEU A 113 2.89 -105.25 9.18
N VAL A 114 3.27 -104.38 8.23
CA VAL A 114 4.18 -104.74 7.12
C VAL A 114 5.53 -105.27 7.62
N ASN A 115 6.05 -104.71 8.72
CA ASN A 115 7.32 -105.18 9.31
C ASN A 115 7.26 -106.63 9.81
N THR A 116 6.07 -107.16 10.12
CA THR A 116 5.88 -108.56 10.57
C THR A 116 5.84 -109.58 9.42
N VAL A 117 5.68 -109.13 8.17
CA VAL A 117 5.68 -109.97 6.97
C VAL A 117 7.07 -110.54 6.73
N THR A 118 7.16 -111.85 6.50
CA THR A 118 8.44 -112.55 6.28
C THR A 118 8.75 -112.81 4.80
N ASP A 119 7.74 -112.83 3.93
CA ASP A 119 7.94 -112.87 2.48
C ASP A 119 8.56 -111.56 1.98
N ALA A 120 9.79 -111.64 1.48
CA ALA A 120 10.56 -110.47 1.07
C ALA A 120 9.94 -109.71 -0.11
N THR A 121 9.33 -110.42 -1.07
CA THR A 121 8.75 -109.82 -2.28
C THR A 121 7.49 -109.03 -1.91
N LYS A 122 6.58 -109.65 -1.14
CA LYS A 122 5.34 -109.02 -0.71
C LYS A 122 5.60 -107.87 0.26
N LYS A 123 6.57 -108.03 1.17
CA LYS A 123 7.00 -106.95 2.06
C LYS A 123 7.49 -105.74 1.28
N ALA A 124 8.35 -105.94 0.28
CA ALA A 124 8.86 -104.84 -0.56
C ALA A 124 7.74 -104.12 -1.34
N GLU A 125 6.75 -104.85 -1.85
CA GLU A 125 5.55 -104.29 -2.49
C GLU A 125 4.78 -103.36 -1.53
N LEU A 126 4.48 -103.84 -0.32
CA LEU A 126 3.75 -103.08 0.70
C LEU A 126 4.55 -101.87 1.21
N GLU A 127 5.87 -102.00 1.36
CA GLU A 127 6.74 -100.88 1.73
C GLU A 127 6.74 -99.77 0.67
N ASN A 128 6.68 -100.11 -0.62
CA ASN A 128 6.56 -99.12 -1.68
C ASN A 128 5.23 -98.38 -1.64
N ASN A 129 4.12 -99.10 -1.40
CA ASN A 129 2.81 -98.48 -1.21
C ASN A 129 2.79 -97.54 0.02
N LEU A 130 3.45 -97.90 1.13
CA LEU A 130 3.60 -97.03 2.29
C LEU A 130 4.43 -95.78 2.00
N LYS A 131 5.50 -95.89 1.19
CA LYS A 131 6.30 -94.73 0.76
C LYS A 131 5.47 -93.75 -0.06
N GLU A 132 4.62 -94.26 -0.96
CA GLU A 132 3.71 -93.41 -1.73
C GLU A 132 2.66 -92.73 -0.85
N ALA A 133 2.05 -93.48 0.08
CA ALA A 133 1.12 -92.89 1.07
C ALA A 133 1.79 -91.78 1.89
N GLN A 134 3.03 -92.00 2.35
CA GLN A 134 3.80 -91.01 3.10
C GLN A 134 4.08 -89.77 2.26
N LYS A 135 4.53 -89.94 1.01
CA LYS A 135 4.81 -88.84 0.09
C LYS A 135 3.57 -87.97 -0.15
N GLN A 136 2.40 -88.59 -0.34
CA GLN A 136 1.14 -87.86 -0.51
C GLN A 136 0.72 -87.13 0.77
N LEU A 137 0.92 -87.73 1.94
CA LEU A 137 0.64 -87.08 3.24
C LEU A 137 1.53 -85.85 3.43
N ASP A 138 2.83 -85.98 3.16
CA ASP A 138 3.80 -84.88 3.28
C ASP A 138 3.43 -83.73 2.33
N ALA A 139 3.10 -84.04 1.07
CA ALA A 139 2.62 -83.06 0.10
C ALA A 139 1.34 -82.36 0.56
N ARG A 140 0.36 -83.10 1.08
CA ARG A 140 -0.89 -82.53 1.63
C ARG A 140 -0.63 -81.60 2.81
N ASN A 141 0.29 -81.97 3.70
CA ASN A 141 0.66 -81.17 4.86
C ASN A 141 1.37 -79.87 4.47
N VAL A 142 2.22 -79.90 3.43
CA VAL A 142 2.84 -78.68 2.87
C VAL A 142 1.78 -77.73 2.32
N VAL A 143 0.82 -78.23 1.55
CA VAL A 143 -0.28 -77.41 1.00
C VAL A 143 -1.15 -76.82 2.11
N ALA A 144 -1.49 -77.60 3.14
CA ALA A 144 -2.27 -77.12 4.27
C ALA A 144 -1.53 -76.04 5.09
N ALA A 145 -0.24 -76.23 5.33
CA ALA A 145 0.60 -75.25 6.03
C ALA A 145 0.72 -73.95 5.23
N GLU A 146 0.87 -74.03 3.91
CA GLU A 146 0.91 -72.85 3.04
C GLU A 146 -0.42 -72.09 3.04
N LYS A 147 -1.56 -72.79 2.95
CA LYS A 147 -2.88 -72.17 3.05
C LYS A 147 -3.05 -71.38 4.35
N ALA A 148 -2.62 -71.95 5.49
CA ALA A 148 -2.67 -71.26 6.78
C ALA A 148 -1.79 -70.00 6.83
N ARG A 149 -0.60 -70.02 6.21
CA ARG A 149 0.25 -68.83 6.08
C ARG A 149 -0.40 -67.75 5.24
N GLN A 150 -1.02 -68.12 4.12
CA GLN A 150 -1.74 -67.18 3.25
C GLN A 150 -2.92 -66.52 3.98
N GLU A 151 -3.74 -67.30 4.68
CA GLU A 151 -4.89 -66.78 5.45
C GLU A 151 -4.44 -65.83 6.57
N ALA A 152 -3.38 -66.18 7.31
CA ALA A 152 -2.83 -65.33 8.36
C ALA A 152 -2.25 -64.01 7.81
N ALA A 153 -1.51 -64.08 6.69
CA ALA A 153 -0.94 -62.91 6.05
C ALA A 153 -2.03 -62.01 5.44
N GLU A 154 -3.03 -62.59 4.77
CA GLU A 154 -4.15 -61.83 4.19
C GLU A 154 -4.98 -61.14 5.27
N ALA A 155 -5.30 -61.81 6.38
CA ALA A 155 -5.99 -61.21 7.51
C ALA A 155 -5.20 -60.04 8.11
N SER A 156 -3.87 -60.19 8.26
CA SER A 156 -3.01 -59.15 8.81
C SER A 156 -2.91 -57.92 7.89
N VAL A 157 -2.80 -58.12 6.57
CA VAL A 157 -2.79 -57.02 5.60
C VAL A 157 -4.13 -56.28 5.57
N LYS A 158 -5.26 -57.02 5.50
CA LYS A 158 -6.60 -56.41 5.53
C LYS A 158 -6.82 -55.57 6.78
N ALA A 159 -6.33 -56.03 7.94
CA ALA A 159 -6.47 -55.33 9.20
C ALA A 159 -5.81 -53.94 9.23
N LEU A 160 -4.88 -53.64 8.30
CA LEU A 160 -4.27 -52.31 8.15
C LEU A 160 -5.24 -51.26 7.57
N PHE A 161 -6.31 -51.69 6.92
CA PHE A 161 -7.22 -50.83 6.15
C PHE A 161 -8.62 -50.75 6.78
N ASN A 162 -9.27 -49.60 6.62
CA ASN A 162 -10.64 -49.40 7.11
C ASN A 162 -11.60 -50.40 6.45
N ASN A 163 -12.49 -50.98 7.26
CA ASN A 163 -13.44 -52.02 6.86
C ASN A 163 -12.79 -53.23 6.18
N ASP A 164 -11.51 -53.50 6.50
CA ASP A 164 -10.74 -54.60 5.95
C ASP A 164 -10.66 -54.58 4.40
N ASN A 165 -10.81 -53.39 3.81
CA ASN A 165 -10.78 -53.15 2.37
C ASN A 165 -9.41 -52.60 1.94
N VAL A 166 -8.58 -53.43 1.32
CA VAL A 166 -7.21 -53.07 0.88
C VAL A 166 -7.15 -51.97 -0.19
N ASN A 167 -8.28 -51.67 -0.85
CA ASN A 167 -8.38 -50.56 -1.80
C ASN A 167 -8.86 -49.25 -1.13
N GLY A 168 -9.14 -49.30 0.17
CA GLY A 168 -9.57 -48.15 0.96
C GLY A 168 -8.40 -47.39 1.59
N THR A 169 -8.73 -46.61 2.61
CA THR A 169 -7.72 -45.90 3.42
C THR A 169 -7.23 -46.76 4.58
N ILE A 170 -5.99 -46.55 5.00
CA ILE A 170 -5.46 -47.17 6.22
C ILE A 170 -6.24 -46.71 7.47
N LYS A 171 -6.29 -47.56 8.50
CA LYS A 171 -6.84 -47.19 9.81
C LYS A 171 -5.96 -46.12 10.48
N ASP A 172 -6.55 -45.30 11.34
CA ASP A 172 -5.78 -44.33 12.14
C ASP A 172 -4.72 -45.01 13.01
N ALA A 173 -5.06 -46.18 13.59
CA ALA A 173 -4.15 -46.98 14.38
C ALA A 173 -3.03 -47.66 13.57
N THR A 174 -3.14 -47.72 12.25
CA THR A 174 -2.09 -48.29 11.38
C THR A 174 -0.85 -47.41 11.46
N ASN A 175 0.24 -47.97 11.96
CA ASN A 175 1.53 -47.30 12.10
C ASN A 175 2.62 -48.17 11.47
N GLN A 176 3.88 -47.73 11.53
CA GLN A 176 4.99 -48.45 10.93
C GLN A 176 5.12 -49.88 11.46
N LYS A 177 4.95 -50.05 12.79
CA LYS A 177 5.01 -51.37 13.43
C LYS A 177 3.94 -52.31 12.89
N ALA A 178 2.70 -51.84 12.73
CA ALA A 178 1.61 -52.67 12.19
C ALA A 178 1.91 -53.16 10.77
N ILE A 179 2.48 -52.29 9.92
CA ILE A 179 2.91 -52.66 8.56
C ILE A 179 4.07 -53.66 8.58
N ASP A 180 5.05 -53.47 9.46
CA ASP A 180 6.21 -54.36 9.58
C ASP A 180 5.83 -55.74 10.15
N ASP A 181 4.89 -55.79 11.11
CA ASP A 181 4.32 -57.03 11.64
C ASP A 181 3.59 -57.80 10.52
N ALA A 182 2.76 -57.13 9.72
CA ALA A 182 2.09 -57.75 8.57
C ALA A 182 3.08 -58.23 7.50
N ARG A 183 4.13 -57.43 7.22
CA ARG A 183 5.23 -57.80 6.31
C ARG A 183 5.95 -59.07 6.75
N THR A 184 6.12 -59.26 8.06
CA THR A 184 6.73 -60.47 8.62
C THR A 184 5.92 -61.72 8.26
N LEU A 185 4.59 -61.65 8.36
CA LEU A 185 3.71 -62.77 7.97
C LEU A 185 3.74 -63.02 6.46
N VAL A 186 3.65 -61.96 5.65
CA VAL A 186 3.73 -62.06 4.17
C VAL A 186 5.05 -62.69 3.73
N ASN A 187 6.16 -62.43 4.41
CA ASN A 187 7.45 -63.02 4.08
C ASN A 187 7.49 -64.55 4.24
N THR A 188 6.61 -65.13 5.08
CA THR A 188 6.51 -66.58 5.28
C THR A 188 5.69 -67.31 4.20
N VAL A 189 4.92 -66.58 3.39
CA VAL A 189 4.12 -67.12 2.28
C VAL A 189 5.05 -67.65 1.19
N THR A 190 4.81 -68.87 0.73
CA THR A 190 5.65 -69.52 -0.30
C THR A 190 5.04 -69.46 -1.71
N ASP A 191 3.73 -69.28 -1.83
CA ASP A 191 3.09 -68.96 -3.10
C ASP A 191 3.51 -67.57 -3.61
N ALA A 192 4.24 -67.54 -4.70
CA ALA A 192 4.82 -66.32 -5.24
C ALA A 192 3.76 -65.31 -5.71
N THR A 193 2.64 -65.78 -6.28
CA THR A 193 1.59 -64.91 -6.80
C THR A 193 0.85 -64.23 -5.65
N LYS A 194 0.44 -65.00 -4.64
CA LYS A 194 -0.25 -64.45 -3.47
C LYS A 194 0.67 -63.55 -2.64
N LYS A 195 1.95 -63.91 -2.51
CA LYS A 195 2.94 -63.05 -1.84
C LYS A 195 3.08 -61.70 -2.53
N ALA A 196 3.20 -61.68 -3.85
CA ALA A 196 3.32 -60.44 -4.62
C ALA A 196 2.07 -59.54 -4.48
N GLU A 197 0.87 -60.13 -4.47
CA GLU A 197 -0.39 -59.41 -4.21
C GLU A 197 -0.36 -58.70 -2.85
N LEU A 198 0.00 -59.44 -1.79
CA LEU A 198 0.05 -58.91 -0.43
C LEU A 198 1.17 -57.86 -0.25
N GLU A 199 2.32 -58.03 -0.89
CA GLU A 199 3.40 -57.04 -0.91
C GLU A 199 2.97 -55.72 -1.57
N ASN A 200 2.15 -55.77 -2.62
CA ASN A 200 1.62 -54.57 -3.24
C ASN A 200 0.63 -53.84 -2.31
N ASN A 201 -0.23 -54.58 -1.62
CA ASN A 201 -1.12 -54.00 -0.61
C ASN A 201 -0.33 -53.36 0.54
N LEU A 202 0.79 -53.97 0.98
CA LEU A 202 1.68 -53.37 1.98
C LEU A 202 2.37 -52.09 1.48
N LYS A 203 2.77 -52.04 0.20
CA LYS A 203 3.34 -50.81 -0.40
C LYS A 203 2.32 -49.67 -0.42
N GLU A 204 1.07 -49.97 -0.74
CA GLU A 204 0.00 -48.98 -0.71
C GLU A 204 -0.29 -48.50 0.72
N ALA A 205 -0.37 -49.41 1.70
CA ALA A 205 -0.50 -49.06 3.11
C ALA A 205 0.65 -48.14 3.59
N GLN A 206 1.89 -48.47 3.21
CA GLN A 206 3.07 -47.67 3.52
C GLN A 206 2.99 -46.27 2.91
N LYS A 207 2.65 -46.18 1.62
CA LYS A 207 2.50 -44.90 0.92
C LYS A 207 1.45 -44.01 1.58
N GLN A 208 0.32 -44.58 1.99
CA GLN A 208 -0.72 -43.81 2.70
C GLN A 208 -0.26 -43.37 4.09
N LEU A 209 0.48 -44.21 4.82
CA LEU A 209 1.05 -43.84 6.12
C LEU A 209 2.04 -42.68 5.98
N ASP A 210 2.93 -42.74 4.99
CA ASP A 210 3.91 -41.70 4.73
C ASP A 210 3.22 -40.38 4.36
N ALA A 211 2.21 -40.43 3.48
CA ALA A 211 1.40 -39.27 3.11
C ALA A 211 0.67 -38.67 4.32
N ARG A 212 0.08 -39.51 5.19
CA ARG A 212 -0.59 -39.06 6.42
C ARG A 212 0.39 -38.39 7.38
N ASN A 213 1.60 -38.93 7.53
CA ASN A 213 2.63 -38.36 8.39
C ASN A 213 3.13 -37.00 7.86
N VAL A 214 3.29 -36.87 6.54
CA VAL A 214 3.64 -35.59 5.90
C VAL A 214 2.54 -34.56 6.12
N ALA A 215 1.26 -34.92 5.89
CA ALA A 215 0.13 -34.03 6.11
C ALA A 215 0.00 -33.59 7.58
N ALA A 216 0.19 -34.50 8.53
CA ALA A 216 0.19 -34.16 9.95
C ALA A 216 1.34 -33.21 10.32
N ALA A 217 2.54 -33.44 9.77
CA ALA A 217 3.68 -32.56 9.99
C ALA A 217 3.51 -31.18 9.34
N GLU A 218 2.80 -31.09 8.20
CA GLU A 218 2.44 -29.81 7.58
C GLU A 218 1.46 -29.03 8.46
N LYS A 219 0.37 -29.67 8.88
CA LYS A 219 -0.63 -29.06 9.76
C LYS A 219 0.00 -28.48 11.04
N ALA A 220 0.93 -29.21 11.66
CA ALA A 220 1.64 -28.72 12.84
C ALA A 220 2.52 -27.49 12.55
N ARG A 221 3.12 -27.41 11.36
CA ARG A 221 3.90 -26.23 10.93
C ARG A 221 2.99 -25.04 10.67
N GLU A 222 1.85 -25.24 10.01
CA GLU A 222 0.83 -24.21 9.79
C GLU A 222 0.31 -23.64 11.12
N GLU A 223 -0.10 -24.50 12.06
CA GLU A 223 -0.59 -24.07 13.38
C GLU A 223 0.45 -23.29 14.17
N ALA A 224 1.72 -23.73 14.15
CA ALA A 224 2.80 -23.03 14.83
C ALA A 224 3.12 -21.67 14.20
N ALA A 225 3.13 -21.59 12.87
CA ALA A 225 3.37 -20.35 12.12
C ALA A 225 2.21 -19.35 12.30
N GLU A 226 0.96 -19.82 12.19
CA GLU A 226 -0.23 -19.00 12.40
C GLU A 226 -0.26 -18.43 13.82
N LYS A 227 0.01 -19.26 14.83
CA LYS A 227 0.11 -18.81 16.21
C LYS A 227 1.19 -17.73 16.37
N ALA A 228 2.39 -17.97 15.86
CA ALA A 228 3.49 -17.02 15.99
C ALA A 228 3.22 -15.68 15.30
N VAL A 229 2.60 -15.69 14.12
CA VAL A 229 2.20 -14.47 13.41
C VAL A 229 1.10 -13.72 14.16
N ASN A 230 0.08 -14.44 14.64
CA ASN A 230 -1.02 -13.85 15.40
C ASN A 230 -0.52 -13.17 16.69
N GLU A 231 0.41 -13.81 17.41
CA GLU A 231 0.98 -13.30 18.66
C GLU A 231 1.80 -12.00 18.50
N LEU A 232 2.19 -11.61 17.28
CA LEU A 232 2.81 -10.31 16.99
C LEU A 232 1.85 -9.13 17.19
N PHE A 233 0.55 -9.38 17.05
CA PHE A 233 -0.48 -8.36 17.05
C PHE A 233 -1.23 -8.27 18.37
N ALA A 234 -1.81 -7.10 18.64
CA ALA A 234 -2.72 -6.92 19.76
C ALA A 234 -3.91 -7.88 19.64
N ASN A 235 -4.35 -8.44 20.77
CA ASN A 235 -5.41 -9.46 20.84
C ASN A 235 -5.14 -10.72 20.01
N ASP A 236 -3.87 -11.04 19.73
CA ASP A 236 -3.47 -12.21 18.96
C ASP A 236 -4.16 -12.29 17.58
N THR A 237 -4.32 -11.15 16.92
CA THR A 237 -4.98 -11.08 15.62
C THR A 237 -4.43 -9.99 14.70
N PRO A 238 -4.05 -10.31 13.44
CA PRO A 238 -3.61 -9.33 12.45
C PRO A 238 -4.68 -8.28 12.10
N ALA A 239 -5.95 -8.55 12.39
CA ALA A 239 -7.05 -7.62 12.15
C ALA A 239 -7.03 -6.41 13.09
N SER A 240 -6.31 -6.47 14.22
CA SER A 240 -6.24 -5.37 15.20
C SER A 240 -5.55 -4.11 14.67
N ASN A 241 -4.73 -4.23 13.62
CA ASN A 241 -3.87 -3.16 13.08
C ASN A 241 -2.93 -2.53 14.13
N ALA A 242 -2.67 -3.24 15.23
CA ALA A 242 -1.78 -2.79 16.29
C ALA A 242 -0.86 -3.93 16.70
N LEU A 243 0.38 -3.61 17.03
CA LEU A 243 1.35 -4.58 17.55
C LEU A 243 1.23 -4.70 19.06
N LYS A 244 1.66 -5.83 19.61
CA LYS A 244 1.96 -5.90 21.04
C LYS A 244 3.18 -5.03 21.33
N ASN A 245 3.23 -4.48 22.54
CA ASN A 245 4.39 -3.76 23.04
C ASN A 245 5.67 -4.62 23.14
N THR A 246 5.52 -5.94 23.16
CA THR A 246 6.60 -6.93 23.17
C THR A 246 7.07 -7.32 21.78
N THR A 247 6.38 -6.90 20.73
CA THR A 247 6.75 -7.20 19.35
C THR A 247 7.91 -6.31 18.93
N ASP A 248 9.06 -6.96 18.71
CA ASP A 248 10.27 -6.35 18.17
C ASP A 248 10.68 -7.06 16.86
N GLN A 249 11.79 -6.62 16.27
CA GLN A 249 12.29 -7.22 15.03
C GLN A 249 12.61 -8.71 15.21
N LYS A 250 13.09 -9.10 16.39
CA LYS A 250 13.44 -10.50 16.67
C LYS A 250 12.19 -11.38 16.69
N ALA A 251 11.08 -10.90 17.25
CA ALA A 251 9.80 -11.60 17.25
C ALA A 251 9.30 -11.82 15.81
N ILE A 252 9.39 -10.81 14.95
CA ILE A 252 9.02 -10.90 13.53
C ILE A 252 9.92 -11.90 12.80
N ASP A 253 11.24 -11.84 13.01
CA ASP A 253 12.21 -12.76 12.37
C ASP A 253 11.98 -14.22 12.80
N ASP A 254 11.64 -14.45 14.08
CA ASP A 254 11.36 -15.79 14.60
C ASP A 254 10.04 -16.34 14.05
N ALA A 255 8.99 -15.51 13.96
CA ALA A 255 7.74 -15.89 13.28
C ALA A 255 7.98 -16.17 11.78
N LYS A 256 8.82 -15.37 11.11
CA LYS A 256 9.20 -15.59 9.71
C LYS A 256 9.86 -16.94 9.48
N LYS A 257 10.75 -17.39 10.37
CA LYS A 257 11.37 -18.73 10.25
C LYS A 257 10.33 -19.86 10.26
N LEU A 258 9.28 -19.72 11.07
CA LEU A 258 8.20 -20.71 11.13
C LEU A 258 7.36 -20.68 9.84
N VAL A 259 7.02 -19.49 9.35
CA VAL A 259 6.31 -19.32 8.07
C VAL A 259 7.12 -19.85 6.88
N ASP A 260 8.45 -19.67 6.90
CA ASP A 260 9.31 -20.18 5.83
C ASP A 260 9.34 -21.72 5.77
N ALA A 261 9.07 -22.41 6.88
CA ALA A 261 8.99 -23.87 6.96
C ALA A 261 7.63 -24.48 6.51
N VAL A 262 6.59 -23.65 6.38
CA VAL A 262 5.28 -24.05 5.81
C VAL A 262 5.48 -24.39 4.33
N THR A 263 4.89 -25.50 3.88
CA THR A 263 4.99 -25.96 2.49
C THR A 263 3.71 -25.72 1.68
N ASP A 264 2.55 -25.56 2.32
CA ASP A 264 1.35 -25.08 1.65
C ASP A 264 1.57 -23.63 1.17
N ALA A 265 1.57 -23.44 -0.14
CA ALA A 265 1.89 -22.16 -0.76
C ALA A 265 0.82 -21.08 -0.47
N THR A 266 -0.44 -21.47 -0.34
CA THR A 266 -1.55 -20.53 -0.11
C THR A 266 -1.49 -20.01 1.33
N LYS A 267 -1.38 -20.91 2.30
CA LYS A 267 -1.29 -20.55 3.71
C LYS A 267 -0.01 -19.78 4.01
N LYS A 268 1.11 -20.15 3.39
CA LYS A 268 2.38 -19.41 3.49
C LYS A 268 2.24 -17.97 2.97
N ALA A 269 1.57 -17.77 1.83
CA ALA A 269 1.36 -16.43 1.28
C ALA A 269 0.52 -15.53 2.21
N GLU A 270 -0.57 -16.06 2.77
CA GLU A 270 -1.41 -15.37 3.76
C GLU A 270 -0.60 -14.94 4.99
N LEU A 271 0.21 -15.85 5.54
CA LEU A 271 1.04 -15.55 6.71
C LEU A 271 2.16 -14.55 6.40
N LEU A 272 2.74 -14.58 5.20
CA LEU A 272 3.73 -13.60 4.76
C LEU A 272 3.14 -12.20 4.61
N GLU A 273 1.90 -12.07 4.13
CA GLU A 273 1.19 -10.79 4.08
C GLU A 273 1.01 -10.19 5.48
N ASN A 274 0.59 -11.01 6.43
CA ASN A 274 0.47 -10.59 7.83
C ASN A 274 1.83 -10.25 8.46
N LEU A 275 2.92 -10.97 8.13
CA LEU A 275 4.27 -10.60 8.57
C LEU A 275 4.72 -9.26 8.01
N ASN A 276 4.48 -8.99 6.72
CA ASN A 276 4.82 -7.71 6.11
C ASN A 276 4.04 -6.57 6.78
N LYS A 277 2.76 -6.79 7.06
CA LYS A 277 1.95 -5.85 7.83
C LYS A 277 2.51 -5.60 9.23
N ALA A 278 2.94 -6.64 9.93
CA ALA A 278 3.58 -6.47 11.24
C ALA A 278 4.89 -5.68 11.13
N GLN A 279 5.68 -5.92 10.09
CA GLN A 279 6.93 -5.20 9.82
C GLN A 279 6.68 -3.71 9.54
N ASP A 280 5.67 -3.39 8.72
CA ASP A 280 5.30 -2.01 8.39
C ASP A 280 4.85 -1.26 9.65
N LEU A 281 4.03 -1.89 10.49
CA LEU A 281 3.60 -1.33 11.77
C LEU A 281 4.78 -1.12 12.74
N LEU A 282 5.76 -2.02 12.77
CA LEU A 282 6.94 -1.87 13.64
C LEU A 282 7.81 -0.69 13.18
N ASN A 283 7.99 -0.55 11.87
CA ASN A 283 8.71 0.56 11.27
C ASN A 283 8.01 1.89 11.58
N GLU A 284 6.68 1.95 11.44
CA GLU A 284 5.89 3.14 11.75
C GLU A 284 5.92 3.49 13.24
N ASN A 285 5.76 2.52 14.14
CA ASN A 285 5.88 2.74 15.59
C ASN A 285 7.26 3.29 15.97
N THR A 286 8.32 2.80 15.31
CA THR A 286 9.68 3.28 15.53
C THR A 286 9.85 4.72 15.03
N ALA A 287 9.31 5.04 13.86
CA ALA A 287 9.33 6.39 13.30
C ALA A 287 8.52 7.37 14.15
N GLU A 288 7.33 6.96 14.61
CA GLU A 288 6.47 7.77 15.48
C GLU A 288 7.15 8.08 16.80
N LYS A 289 7.79 7.09 17.44
CA LYS A 289 8.58 7.32 18.65
C LYS A 289 9.69 8.35 18.42
N ALA A 290 10.40 8.26 17.29
CA ALA A 290 11.44 9.23 16.94
C ALA A 290 10.88 10.64 16.72
N ARG A 291 9.68 10.77 16.10
CA ARG A 291 8.98 12.06 15.96
C ARG A 291 8.61 12.66 17.31
N GLN A 292 8.09 11.85 18.23
CA GLN A 292 7.75 12.26 19.59
C GLN A 292 8.99 12.74 20.36
N GLU A 293 10.08 11.96 20.34
CA GLU A 293 11.35 12.33 21.00
C GLU A 293 11.94 13.63 20.41
N ALA A 294 11.88 13.81 19.09
CA ALA A 294 12.37 15.02 18.43
C ALA A 294 11.54 16.26 18.80
N ALA A 295 10.21 16.14 18.83
CA ALA A 295 9.31 17.22 19.23
C ALA A 295 9.48 17.58 20.72
N GLU A 296 9.56 16.59 21.61
CA GLU A 296 9.84 16.81 23.03
C GLU A 296 11.18 17.53 23.24
N ALA A 297 12.23 17.11 22.52
CA ALA A 297 13.55 17.73 22.61
C ALA A 297 13.53 19.17 22.08
N GLY A 298 12.91 19.40 20.92
CA GLY A 298 12.75 20.73 20.34
C GLY A 298 11.97 21.67 21.26
N LEU A 299 10.87 21.20 21.84
CA LEU A 299 10.05 21.95 22.79
C LEU A 299 10.84 22.33 24.04
N LYS A 300 11.53 21.37 24.67
CA LYS A 300 12.38 21.64 25.85
C LYS A 300 13.47 22.67 25.53
N ASP A 301 14.02 22.66 24.32
CA ASP A 301 15.08 23.59 23.91
C ASP A 301 14.61 25.05 23.83
N LEU A 302 13.30 25.32 23.77
CA LEU A 302 12.75 26.69 23.80
C LEU A 302 12.88 27.35 25.18
N PHE A 303 13.09 26.57 26.25
CA PHE A 303 13.03 27.03 27.64
C PHE A 303 14.39 27.02 28.34
N ASN A 304 14.59 27.96 29.27
CA ASN A 304 15.78 28.00 30.11
C ASN A 304 15.88 26.74 30.97
N GLY A 305 17.05 26.10 30.97
CA GLY A 305 17.27 24.85 31.72
C GLY A 305 16.49 23.64 31.20
N ASN A 306 15.92 23.71 29.99
CA ASN A 306 15.09 22.66 29.39
C ASN A 306 13.83 22.31 30.22
N ASP A 307 13.32 23.26 31.00
CA ASP A 307 12.10 23.13 31.79
C ASP A 307 10.93 23.88 31.14
N VAL A 308 9.98 23.13 30.57
CA VAL A 308 8.80 23.68 29.87
C VAL A 308 7.88 24.52 30.78
N ASN A 309 8.01 24.40 32.10
CA ASN A 309 7.27 25.24 33.03
C ASN A 309 7.96 26.58 33.34
N GLY A 310 9.23 26.73 32.95
CA GLY A 310 10.06 27.90 33.20
C GLY A 310 9.85 29.06 32.22
N THR A 311 10.83 29.95 32.13
CA THR A 311 10.87 31.06 31.16
C THR A 311 11.52 30.61 29.86
N ILE A 312 11.08 31.17 28.72
CA ILE A 312 11.74 30.94 27.42
C ILE A 312 13.18 31.50 27.41
N LYS A 313 14.05 30.92 26.57
CA LYS A 313 15.42 31.41 26.36
C LYS A 313 15.42 32.78 25.67
N ASP A 314 16.51 33.53 25.84
CA ASP A 314 16.64 34.82 25.14
C ASP A 314 16.71 34.69 23.63
N THR A 315 17.23 33.56 23.15
CA THR A 315 17.32 33.20 21.73
C THR A 315 16.02 32.65 21.15
N THR A 316 15.01 32.36 21.98
CA THR A 316 13.72 31.88 21.50
C THR A 316 12.98 33.01 20.80
N ASN A 317 12.68 32.79 19.52
CA ASN A 317 11.99 33.71 18.63
C ASN A 317 10.87 32.95 17.88
N GLN A 318 10.13 33.66 17.02
CA GLN A 318 9.03 33.03 16.28
C GLN A 318 9.49 31.88 15.39
N GLU A 319 10.64 32.00 14.73
CA GLU A 319 11.19 30.93 13.88
C GLU A 319 11.49 29.65 14.69
N ALA A 320 11.95 29.79 15.93
CA ALA A 320 12.18 28.65 16.82
C ALA A 320 10.86 27.97 17.23
N ILE A 321 9.81 28.74 17.52
CA ILE A 321 8.47 28.23 17.82
C ILE A 321 7.89 27.49 16.60
N ASP A 322 7.96 28.09 15.42
CA ASP A 322 7.43 27.52 14.18
C ASP A 322 8.11 26.18 13.84
N LYS A 323 9.43 26.06 14.06
CA LYS A 323 10.15 24.78 13.87
C LYS A 323 9.65 23.67 14.80
N VAL A 324 9.36 23.99 16.06
CA VAL A 324 8.81 23.00 17.01
C VAL A 324 7.37 22.67 16.64
N GLN A 325 6.59 23.64 16.16
CA GLN A 325 5.24 23.42 15.65
C GLN A 325 5.22 22.40 14.50
N ASP A 326 6.18 22.49 13.58
CA ASP A 326 6.32 21.52 12.48
C ASP A 326 6.63 20.10 12.99
N LEU A 327 7.48 19.97 14.01
CA LEU A 327 7.78 18.68 14.65
C LEU A 327 6.53 18.09 15.33
N ILE A 328 5.79 18.89 16.09
CA ILE A 328 4.53 18.48 16.74
C ILE A 328 3.47 18.12 15.69
N ASN A 329 3.42 18.84 14.57
CA ASN A 329 2.48 18.56 13.49
C ASN A 329 2.70 17.19 12.84
N ALA A 330 3.95 16.72 12.80
CA ALA A 330 4.32 15.42 12.24
C ALA A 330 3.95 14.22 13.13
N ILE A 331 3.68 14.43 14.42
CA ILE A 331 3.25 13.38 15.36
C ILE A 331 1.86 12.87 14.98
N THR A 332 1.68 11.54 14.97
CA THR A 332 0.40 10.91 14.64
C THR A 332 -0.43 10.57 15.88
N ASP A 333 0.19 10.36 17.04
CA ASP A 333 -0.53 10.18 18.30
C ASP A 333 -1.25 11.48 18.74
N PRO A 334 -2.60 11.51 18.77
CA PRO A 334 -3.34 12.73 19.04
C PRO A 334 -3.24 13.20 20.49
N ILE A 335 -2.99 12.30 21.44
CA ILE A 335 -2.90 12.64 22.86
C ILE A 335 -1.56 13.31 23.13
N ILE A 336 -0.47 12.69 22.68
CA ILE A 336 0.88 13.25 22.82
C ILE A 336 0.98 14.58 22.04
N LYS A 337 0.41 14.64 20.84
CA LYS A 337 0.36 15.87 20.05
C LYS A 337 -0.36 17.01 20.79
N ALA A 338 -1.51 16.73 21.42
CA ALA A 338 -2.26 17.74 22.16
C ALA A 338 -1.51 18.22 23.41
N ASP A 339 -0.87 17.32 24.15
CA ASP A 339 -0.09 17.67 25.33
C ASP A 339 1.12 18.55 24.96
N LEU A 340 1.88 18.18 23.92
CA LEU A 340 3.00 19.00 23.45
C LEU A 340 2.55 20.34 22.85
N GLN A 341 1.41 20.38 22.17
CA GLN A 341 0.86 21.62 21.63
C GLN A 341 0.55 22.63 22.73
N LYS A 342 -0.03 22.17 23.84
CA LYS A 342 -0.34 23.03 24.99
C LYS A 342 0.91 23.69 25.56
N ASP A 343 2.01 22.94 25.66
CA ASP A 343 3.28 23.47 26.14
C ASP A 343 3.92 24.44 25.13
N LEU A 344 3.72 24.22 23.82
CA LEU A 344 4.15 25.15 22.77
C LEU A 344 3.35 26.46 22.80
N ASP A 345 2.03 26.39 22.99
CA ASP A 345 1.16 27.56 23.12
C ASP A 345 1.59 28.44 24.30
N ARG A 346 2.00 27.82 25.42
CA ARG A 346 2.61 28.55 26.54
C ARG A 346 3.92 29.23 26.15
N ALA A 347 4.78 28.58 25.38
CA ALA A 347 6.01 29.20 24.89
C ALA A 347 5.72 30.43 24.01
N GLN A 348 4.68 30.35 23.16
CA GLN A 348 4.21 31.47 22.35
C GLN A 348 3.68 32.61 23.22
N GLU A 349 2.84 32.34 24.22
CA GLU A 349 2.35 33.35 25.16
C GLU A 349 3.49 34.08 25.88
N LEU A 350 4.54 33.36 26.29
CA LEU A 350 5.72 33.94 26.92
C LEU A 350 6.55 34.78 25.94
N LEU A 351 6.62 34.39 24.67
CA LEU A 351 7.29 35.17 23.62
C LEU A 351 6.53 36.47 23.35
N ASP A 352 5.21 36.41 23.22
CA ASP A 352 4.35 37.56 23.04
C ASP A 352 4.45 38.52 24.23
N ALA A 353 4.48 37.98 25.46
CA ALA A 353 4.69 38.76 26.68
C ALA A 353 6.07 39.41 26.73
N LYS A 354 7.13 38.72 26.28
CA LYS A 354 8.49 39.28 26.17
C LYS A 354 8.54 40.42 25.18
N ILE A 355 7.96 40.23 23.98
CA ILE A 355 7.86 41.26 22.94
C ILE A 355 7.08 42.47 23.49
N ALA A 356 5.94 42.23 24.16
CA ALA A 356 5.13 43.28 24.79
C ALA A 356 5.88 44.02 25.92
N ALA A 357 6.73 43.34 26.70
CA ALA A 357 7.56 43.96 27.74
C ALA A 357 8.70 44.80 27.15
N GLU A 358 9.32 44.36 26.05
CA GLU A 358 10.32 45.14 25.30
C GLU A 358 9.70 46.38 24.60
N LEU A 359 8.39 46.39 24.41
CA LEU A 359 7.62 47.48 23.81
C LEU A 359 7.35 48.69 24.75
N ASP A 360 7.68 48.68 26.06
CA ASP A 360 7.34 49.81 26.96
C ASP A 360 8.47 50.48 27.77
N THR A 361 8.80 51.69 27.31
CA THR A 361 8.75 53.00 28.02
C THR A 361 8.85 54.12 26.98
N ALA A 362 9.50 53.84 25.85
CA ALA A 362 9.66 54.77 24.73
C ALA A 362 8.40 54.88 23.82
N ASP A 363 7.66 53.79 23.59
CA ASP A 363 6.51 53.81 22.67
C ASP A 363 5.29 54.56 23.26
N LYS A 364 5.03 54.44 24.56
CA LYS A 364 3.98 55.24 25.23
C LYS A 364 4.20 56.75 25.09
N GLY A 365 5.46 57.20 25.17
CA GLY A 365 5.80 58.61 24.94
C GLY A 365 5.50 59.05 23.50
N GLN A 366 5.87 58.21 22.53
CA GLN A 366 5.65 58.49 21.11
C GLN A 366 4.17 58.50 20.73
N GLN A 367 3.37 57.57 21.27
CA GLN A 367 1.91 57.55 21.09
C GLN A 367 1.24 58.83 21.60
N LEU A 368 1.66 59.33 22.77
CA LEU A 368 1.13 60.58 23.32
C LEU A 368 1.49 61.80 22.45
N ILE A 369 2.72 61.86 21.93
CA ILE A 369 3.18 62.95 21.05
C ILE A 369 2.40 62.93 19.73
N ALA A 370 2.28 61.77 19.08
CA ALA A 370 1.56 61.63 17.82
C ALA A 370 0.07 61.97 17.98
N ASN A 371 -0.58 61.46 19.03
CA ASN A 371 -1.98 61.78 19.34
C ASN A 371 -2.19 63.27 19.63
N PHE A 372 -1.28 63.90 20.38
CA PHE A 372 -1.33 65.33 20.62
C PHE A 372 -1.25 66.14 19.32
N LEU A 373 -0.29 65.82 18.44
CA LEU A 373 -0.09 66.56 17.19
C LEU A 373 -1.24 66.39 16.21
N VAL A 374 -1.79 65.17 16.07
CA VAL A 374 -2.96 64.91 15.22
C VAL A 374 -4.17 65.72 15.71
N ASN A 375 -4.43 65.71 17.02
CA ASN A 375 -5.52 66.48 17.61
C ASN A 375 -5.35 68.00 17.38
N GLN A 376 -4.12 68.52 17.44
CA GLN A 376 -3.83 69.94 17.21
C GLN A 376 -4.19 70.45 15.80
N LEU A 377 -4.42 69.57 14.82
CA LEU A 377 -4.82 69.93 13.46
C LEU A 377 -6.29 70.38 13.37
N PHE A 378 -7.12 69.95 14.33
CA PHE A 378 -8.56 70.16 14.34
C PHE A 378 -8.99 71.28 15.28
N GLN A 379 -10.15 71.87 15.02
CA GLN A 379 -10.77 72.86 15.89
C GLN A 379 -10.96 72.28 17.30
N ASP A 380 -10.77 73.11 18.32
CA ASP A 380 -10.81 72.73 19.73
C ASP A 380 -9.88 71.57 20.14
N ASN A 381 -8.91 71.24 19.28
CA ASN A 381 -8.06 70.06 19.39
C ASN A 381 -8.85 68.73 19.40
N ASP A 382 -10.01 68.71 18.73
CA ASP A 382 -10.89 67.56 18.70
C ASP A 382 -11.21 67.16 17.25
N PRO A 383 -10.70 66.02 16.77
CA PRO A 383 -11.04 65.50 15.45
C PRO A 383 -12.53 65.28 15.20
N ALA A 384 -13.34 65.12 16.24
CA ALA A 384 -14.79 64.98 16.10
C ALA A 384 -15.48 66.26 15.61
N THR A 385 -14.81 67.41 15.68
CA THR A 385 -15.31 68.67 15.09
C THR A 385 -15.39 68.62 13.57
N ASP A 386 -14.65 67.70 12.94
CA ASP A 386 -14.53 67.56 11.48
C ASP A 386 -14.17 68.87 10.76
N ALA A 387 -13.47 69.77 11.47
CA ALA A 387 -13.03 71.06 10.98
C ALA A 387 -11.57 71.28 11.36
N ILE A 388 -10.74 71.70 10.39
CA ILE A 388 -9.34 72.03 10.65
C ILE A 388 -9.18 73.47 11.14
N LYS A 389 -8.10 73.74 11.88
CA LYS A 389 -7.73 75.12 12.24
C LYS A 389 -7.26 75.90 11.02
N ASP A 390 -7.38 77.23 11.08
CA ASP A 390 -6.83 78.11 10.04
C ASP A 390 -5.31 77.92 9.87
N ILE A 391 -4.61 77.69 10.98
CA ILE A 391 -3.17 77.44 11.00
C ILE A 391 -2.77 76.07 10.44
N THR A 392 -3.70 75.15 10.24
CA THR A 392 -3.41 73.83 9.68
C THR A 392 -3.02 73.99 8.22
N ASN A 393 -1.81 73.55 7.89
CA ASN A 393 -1.23 73.62 6.55
C ASN A 393 -0.47 72.32 6.26
N GLN A 394 0.11 72.19 5.07
CA GLN A 394 0.78 70.95 4.67
C GLN A 394 1.93 70.58 5.63
N LEU A 395 2.70 71.58 6.09
CA LEU A 395 3.78 71.36 7.05
C LEU A 395 3.27 70.78 8.38
N ALA A 396 2.10 71.21 8.86
CA ALA A 396 1.49 70.68 10.07
C ALA A 396 1.05 69.21 9.88
N ILE A 397 0.50 68.87 8.71
CA ILE A 397 0.15 67.48 8.36
C ILE A 397 1.41 66.61 8.30
N ASP A 398 2.44 67.04 7.57
CA ASP A 398 3.69 66.29 7.41
C ASP A 398 4.42 66.08 8.75
N THR A 399 4.32 67.06 9.66
CA THR A 399 4.89 66.96 11.02
C THR A 399 4.17 65.90 11.84
N ALA A 400 2.83 65.83 11.77
CA ALA A 400 2.06 64.80 12.43
C ALA A 400 2.34 63.41 11.81
N GLN A 401 2.41 63.31 10.48
CA GLN A 401 2.76 62.07 9.77
C GLN A 401 4.09 61.50 10.27
N SER A 402 5.12 62.34 10.35
CA SER A 402 6.44 61.92 10.79
C SER A 402 6.45 61.33 12.21
N GLN A 403 5.54 61.77 13.09
CA GLN A 403 5.43 61.27 14.45
C GLN A 403 4.56 60.00 14.54
N ILE A 404 3.58 59.85 13.65
CA ILE A 404 2.81 58.61 13.48
C ILE A 404 3.71 57.49 12.97
N ASP A 405 4.61 57.76 12.02
CA ASP A 405 5.54 56.78 11.45
C ASP A 405 6.49 56.19 12.51
N LEU A 406 6.72 56.90 13.61
CA LEU A 406 7.54 56.46 14.74
C LEU A 406 6.78 55.59 15.77
N VAL A 407 5.45 55.50 15.70
CA VAL A 407 4.63 54.68 16.60
C VAL A 407 4.73 53.21 16.21
N LYS A 408 5.18 52.35 17.14
CA LYS A 408 5.41 50.92 16.87
C LYS A 408 4.13 50.08 16.96
N VAL A 409 3.19 50.48 17.81
CA VAL A 409 1.89 49.80 17.94
C VAL A 409 1.03 50.09 16.71
N SER A 410 0.93 49.11 15.80
CA SER A 410 0.22 49.23 14.53
C SER A 410 -1.23 49.68 14.70
N THR A 411 -1.96 49.14 15.67
CA THR A 411 -3.37 49.51 15.92
C THR A 411 -3.55 50.98 16.29
N VAL A 412 -2.60 51.56 17.04
CA VAL A 412 -2.60 52.99 17.40
C VAL A 412 -2.20 53.83 16.20
N ARG A 413 -1.15 53.41 15.48
CA ARG A 413 -0.68 54.08 14.26
C ARG A 413 -1.80 54.17 13.22
N ASP A 414 -2.51 53.08 12.96
CA ASP A 414 -3.57 53.02 11.95
C ASP A 414 -4.76 53.92 12.34
N SER A 415 -5.09 54.01 13.63
CA SER A 415 -6.13 54.93 14.12
C SER A 415 -5.73 56.40 13.93
N LEU A 416 -4.49 56.76 14.26
CA LEU A 416 -3.99 58.13 14.09
C LEU A 416 -3.85 58.50 12.61
N GLN A 417 -3.41 57.55 11.77
CA GLN A 417 -3.28 57.75 10.33
C GLN A 417 -4.63 58.10 9.72
N LYS A 418 -5.69 57.37 10.07
CA LYS A 418 -7.04 57.67 9.57
C LYS A 418 -7.51 59.07 9.93
N THR A 419 -7.19 59.54 11.13
CA THR A 419 -7.52 60.91 11.55
C THR A 419 -6.68 61.95 10.82
N LEU A 420 -5.40 61.65 10.56
CA LEU A 420 -4.52 62.53 9.78
C LEU A 420 -4.95 62.63 8.32
N ASP A 421 -5.31 61.51 7.69
CA ASP A 421 -5.83 61.46 6.33
C ASP A 421 -7.09 62.33 6.22
N ARG A 422 -7.97 62.29 7.23
CA ARG A 422 -9.14 63.18 7.30
C ARG A 422 -8.77 64.66 7.37
N ALA A 423 -7.72 65.01 8.13
CA ALA A 423 -7.23 66.40 8.16
C ALA A 423 -6.65 66.85 6.82
N GLN A 424 -5.96 65.95 6.10
CA GLN A 424 -5.45 66.22 4.75
C GLN A 424 -6.59 66.45 3.76
N GLU A 425 -7.63 65.61 3.77
CA GLU A 425 -8.83 65.81 2.93
C GLU A 425 -9.47 67.18 3.16
N LEU A 426 -9.61 67.60 4.42
CA LEU A 426 -10.17 68.90 4.78
C LEU A 426 -9.27 70.07 4.34
N LEU A 427 -7.95 69.91 4.41
CA LEU A 427 -6.99 70.90 3.93
C LEU A 427 -7.07 71.07 2.41
N ASP A 428 -7.13 69.96 1.68
CA ASP A 428 -7.25 69.94 0.22
C ASP A 428 -8.58 70.57 -0.22
N ALA A 429 -9.68 70.26 0.47
CA ALA A 429 -10.99 70.87 0.21
C ALA A 429 -10.98 72.39 0.46
N ARG A 430 -10.31 72.85 1.53
CA ARG A 430 -10.16 74.28 1.83
C ARG A 430 -9.34 74.99 0.74
N ASN A 431 -8.24 74.37 0.31
CA ASN A 431 -7.37 74.93 -0.73
C ASN A 431 -8.08 74.97 -2.09
N SER A 432 -8.82 73.92 -2.46
CA SER A 432 -9.63 73.87 -3.69
C SER A 432 -10.73 74.95 -3.68
N THR A 433 -11.39 75.15 -2.55
CA THR A 433 -12.42 76.21 -2.41
C THR A 433 -11.80 77.61 -2.55
N ALA A 434 -10.66 77.83 -1.90
CA ALA A 434 -9.94 79.10 -2.00
C ALA A 434 -9.46 79.37 -3.43
N GLU A 435 -9.05 78.34 -4.15
CA GLU A 435 -8.62 78.46 -5.55
C GLU A 435 -9.80 78.80 -6.47
N LYS A 436 -10.91 78.08 -6.35
CA LYS A 436 -12.13 78.36 -7.11
C LYS A 436 -12.61 79.82 -6.92
N ALA A 437 -12.52 80.35 -5.71
CA ALA A 437 -12.86 81.75 -5.45
C ALA A 437 -11.92 82.75 -6.16
N ARG A 438 -10.63 82.41 -6.33
CA ARG A 438 -9.68 83.23 -7.10
C ARG A 438 -9.96 83.16 -8.59
N GLU A 439 -10.26 81.97 -9.11
CA GLU A 439 -10.66 81.73 -10.50
C GLU A 439 -11.92 82.54 -10.85
N GLU A 440 -12.99 82.42 -10.05
CA GLU A 440 -14.25 83.15 -10.27
C GLU A 440 -14.04 84.68 -10.20
N ALA A 441 -13.20 85.16 -9.28
CA ALA A 441 -12.88 86.59 -9.18
C ALA A 441 -12.10 87.09 -10.41
N ALA A 442 -11.13 86.32 -10.89
CA ALA A 442 -10.34 86.65 -12.07
C ALA A 442 -11.19 86.58 -13.35
N GLU A 443 -12.01 85.54 -13.52
CA GLU A 443 -12.94 85.40 -14.64
C GLU A 443 -13.93 86.56 -14.69
N LYS A 444 -14.53 86.90 -13.54
CA LYS A 444 -15.44 88.04 -13.45
C LYS A 444 -14.75 89.34 -13.86
N ALA A 445 -13.53 89.59 -13.37
CA ALA A 445 -12.79 90.81 -13.69
C ALA A 445 -12.47 90.91 -15.19
N VAL A 446 -12.04 89.82 -15.83
CA VAL A 446 -11.78 89.78 -17.28
C VAL A 446 -13.06 89.99 -18.08
N ASN A 447 -14.14 89.28 -17.73
CA ASN A 447 -15.42 89.41 -18.43
C ASN A 447 -15.96 90.85 -18.37
N GLU A 448 -15.81 91.53 -17.23
CA GLU A 448 -16.26 92.91 -17.04
C GLU A 448 -15.54 93.96 -17.90
N LEU A 449 -14.43 93.63 -18.55
CA LEU A 449 -13.74 94.50 -19.52
C LEU A 449 -14.49 94.62 -20.85
N PHE A 450 -15.36 93.66 -21.17
CA PHE A 450 -16.04 93.55 -22.46
C PHE A 450 -17.50 93.99 -22.38
N LYS A 451 -18.04 94.45 -23.52
CA LYS A 451 -19.45 94.80 -23.64
C LYS A 451 -20.32 93.59 -23.28
N ASP A 452 -21.40 93.85 -22.55
CA ASP A 452 -22.33 92.84 -22.01
C ASP A 452 -21.66 91.76 -21.15
N ASN A 453 -20.47 92.05 -20.60
CA ASN A 453 -19.60 91.13 -19.86
C ASN A 453 -19.21 89.86 -20.65
N LYS A 454 -19.01 90.00 -21.98
CA LYS A 454 -18.76 88.86 -22.87
C LYS A 454 -17.54 89.09 -23.76
N PRO A 455 -16.40 88.44 -23.50
CA PRO A 455 -15.19 88.53 -24.32
C PRO A 455 -15.39 88.17 -25.80
N GLU A 456 -16.35 87.28 -26.09
CA GLU A 456 -16.72 86.88 -27.44
C GLU A 456 -17.27 88.02 -28.30
N THR A 457 -17.83 89.08 -27.69
CA THR A 457 -18.34 90.24 -28.43
C THR A 457 -17.24 90.97 -29.20
N GLY A 458 -15.98 90.84 -28.77
CA GLY A 458 -14.85 91.53 -29.38
C GLY A 458 -14.94 93.06 -29.25
N VAL A 459 -15.75 93.56 -28.32
CA VAL A 459 -15.92 95.00 -28.06
C VAL A 459 -15.69 95.25 -26.59
N ILE A 460 -14.74 96.13 -26.25
CA ILE A 460 -14.52 96.57 -24.87
C ILE A 460 -15.54 97.63 -24.44
N LYS A 461 -15.81 97.76 -23.13
CA LYS A 461 -16.68 98.83 -22.64
C LYS A 461 -16.05 100.20 -22.85
N GLU A 462 -16.89 101.24 -22.90
CA GLU A 462 -16.40 102.62 -22.91
C GLU A 462 -15.56 102.93 -21.67
N THR A 463 -15.96 102.36 -20.52
CA THR A 463 -15.28 102.49 -19.22
C THR A 463 -14.04 101.62 -19.06
N THR A 464 -13.72 100.77 -20.03
CA THR A 464 -12.50 99.96 -19.98
C THR A 464 -11.31 100.87 -20.28
N ASP A 465 -10.43 101.00 -19.29
CA ASP A 465 -9.16 101.73 -19.34
C ASP A 465 -8.00 100.83 -18.88
N GLN A 466 -6.77 101.37 -18.87
CA GLN A 466 -5.60 100.59 -18.48
C GLN A 466 -5.65 100.14 -17.01
N GLY A 467 -6.26 100.93 -16.12
CA GLY A 467 -6.40 100.56 -14.71
C GLY A 467 -7.30 99.35 -14.51
N ALA A 468 -8.36 99.22 -15.32
CA ALA A 468 -9.21 98.04 -15.34
C ALA A 468 -8.47 96.79 -15.85
N ILE A 469 -7.59 96.94 -16.86
CA ILE A 469 -6.75 95.85 -17.38
C ILE A 469 -5.75 95.37 -16.31
N ASP A 470 -5.03 96.30 -15.67
CA ASP A 470 -4.04 95.98 -14.65
C ASP A 470 -4.68 95.29 -13.42
N ALA A 471 -5.88 95.73 -13.01
CA ALA A 471 -6.62 95.09 -11.92
C ALA A 471 -7.06 93.65 -12.24
N ALA A 472 -7.48 93.38 -13.47
CA ALA A 472 -7.78 92.02 -13.92
C ALA A 472 -6.52 91.15 -13.97
N GLN A 473 -5.38 91.71 -14.41
CA GLN A 473 -4.08 91.02 -14.42
C GLN A 473 -3.64 90.58 -13.02
N ASP A 474 -3.83 91.43 -12.01
CA ASP A 474 -3.49 91.12 -10.61
C ASP A 474 -4.31 89.96 -10.04
N LEU A 475 -5.56 89.82 -10.45
CA LEU A 475 -6.41 88.70 -10.06
C LEU A 475 -6.02 87.42 -10.80
N ILE A 476 -5.74 87.48 -12.11
CA ILE A 476 -5.21 86.36 -12.89
C ILE A 476 -3.88 85.86 -12.27
N ASN A 477 -3.02 86.76 -11.79
CA ASN A 477 -1.75 86.38 -11.19
C ASN A 477 -1.90 85.54 -9.92
N LYS A 478 -3.02 85.66 -9.21
CA LYS A 478 -3.34 84.89 -8.00
C LYS A 478 -3.94 83.51 -8.29
N VAL A 479 -4.44 83.28 -9.51
CA VAL A 479 -4.88 81.95 -9.96
C VAL A 479 -3.64 81.05 -10.08
N THR A 480 -3.74 79.87 -9.49
CA THR A 480 -2.71 78.83 -9.48
C THR A 480 -2.97 77.75 -10.53
N ASP A 481 -4.22 77.52 -10.95
CA ASP A 481 -4.52 76.64 -12.09
C ASP A 481 -3.92 77.21 -13.38
N PRO A 482 -2.93 76.53 -13.99
CA PRO A 482 -2.21 77.08 -15.14
C PRO A 482 -3.07 77.14 -16.41
N THR A 483 -4.10 76.29 -16.52
CA THR A 483 -4.97 76.21 -17.70
C THR A 483 -5.97 77.37 -17.67
N ILE A 484 -6.63 77.58 -16.53
CA ILE A 484 -7.56 78.69 -16.33
C ILE A 484 -6.81 80.02 -16.41
N LYS A 485 -5.64 80.12 -15.76
CA LYS A 485 -4.79 81.30 -15.85
C LYS A 485 -4.43 81.66 -17.30
N ALA A 486 -4.03 80.68 -18.10
CA ALA A 486 -3.71 80.90 -19.52
C ALA A 486 -4.94 81.31 -20.35
N GLY A 487 -6.10 80.71 -20.08
CA GLY A 487 -7.36 81.08 -20.74
C GLY A 487 -7.78 82.52 -20.45
N LEU A 488 -7.74 82.92 -19.18
CA LEU A 488 -8.06 84.29 -18.75
C LEU A 488 -7.04 85.31 -19.26
N GLN A 489 -5.75 84.97 -19.28
CA GLN A 489 -4.70 85.84 -19.84
C GLN A 489 -4.95 86.13 -21.32
N LYS A 490 -5.35 85.12 -22.11
CA LYS A 490 -5.64 85.31 -23.53
C LYS A 490 -6.77 86.30 -23.78
N GLU A 491 -7.84 86.24 -22.99
CA GLU A 491 -8.94 87.20 -23.11
C GLU A 491 -8.56 88.59 -22.59
N LEU A 492 -7.70 88.68 -21.56
CA LEU A 492 -7.13 89.95 -21.10
C LEU A 492 -6.27 90.60 -22.19
N ASP A 493 -5.38 89.83 -22.84
CA ASP A 493 -4.53 90.30 -23.94
C ASP A 493 -5.39 90.84 -25.10
N LYS A 494 -6.49 90.16 -25.43
CA LYS A 494 -7.46 90.63 -26.43
C LYS A 494 -8.12 91.95 -26.01
N ALA A 495 -8.46 92.12 -24.73
CA ALA A 495 -9.00 93.38 -24.23
C ALA A 495 -7.97 94.52 -24.34
N GLN A 496 -6.69 94.23 -24.04
CA GLN A 496 -5.58 95.17 -24.20
C GLN A 496 -5.42 95.59 -25.67
N ASP A 497 -5.38 94.65 -26.61
CA ASP A 497 -5.28 94.94 -28.05
C ASP A 497 -6.43 95.85 -28.53
N LEU A 498 -7.66 95.60 -28.06
CA LEU A 498 -8.83 96.41 -28.39
C LEU A 498 -8.78 97.80 -27.76
N LEU A 499 -8.22 97.93 -26.56
CA LEU A 499 -8.00 99.22 -25.90
C LEU A 499 -6.97 100.05 -26.67
N ASP A 500 -5.90 99.42 -27.12
CA ASP A 500 -4.86 100.05 -27.93
C ASP A 500 -5.41 100.53 -29.28
N ILE A 501 -6.31 99.76 -29.91
CA ILE A 501 -7.02 100.19 -31.14
C ILE A 501 -7.94 101.39 -30.87
N LYS A 502 -8.76 101.32 -29.81
CA LYS A 502 -9.68 102.40 -29.41
C LYS A 502 -8.92 103.71 -29.14
N ASN A 503 -7.72 103.59 -28.59
CA ASN A 503 -6.87 104.71 -28.20
C ASN A 503 -5.81 105.07 -29.27
N GLY A 504 -5.79 104.40 -30.42
CA GLY A 504 -4.74 104.50 -31.43
C GLY A 504 -5.09 105.37 -32.64
N PRO A 505 -4.14 105.57 -33.58
CA PRO A 505 -4.31 106.37 -34.79
C PRO A 505 -5.26 105.74 -35.83
N THR A 506 -5.77 104.55 -35.56
CA THR A 506 -6.79 103.86 -36.37
C THR A 506 -8.19 103.98 -35.77
N SER A 507 -8.37 104.70 -34.66
CA SER A 507 -9.68 104.89 -34.06
C SER A 507 -10.61 105.66 -35.02
N PRO A 508 -11.92 105.34 -35.07
CA PRO A 508 -12.88 106.05 -35.91
C PRO A 508 -12.87 107.57 -35.66
N GLU A 509 -12.68 107.98 -34.42
CA GLU A 509 -12.59 109.39 -34.01
C GLU A 509 -11.33 110.05 -34.56
N PHE A 510 -10.17 109.37 -34.48
CA PHE A 510 -8.93 109.87 -35.05
C PHE A 510 -8.99 109.95 -36.58
N ILE A 511 -9.50 108.91 -37.24
CA ILE A 511 -9.68 108.88 -38.70
C ILE A 511 -10.65 109.98 -39.14
N ALA A 512 -11.77 110.15 -38.44
CA ALA A 512 -12.73 111.22 -38.75
C ALA A 512 -12.10 112.62 -38.61
N ALA A 513 -11.26 112.83 -37.59
CA ALA A 513 -10.48 114.06 -37.45
C ALA A 513 -9.48 114.24 -38.59
N GLN A 514 -8.74 113.19 -38.94
CA GLN A 514 -7.78 113.20 -40.03
C GLN A 514 -8.45 113.56 -41.37
N GLU A 515 -9.52 112.87 -41.73
CA GLU A 515 -10.28 113.12 -42.96
C GLU A 515 -10.86 114.52 -42.99
N ALA A 516 -11.42 115.00 -41.87
CA ALA A 516 -12.00 116.34 -41.79
C ALA A 516 -10.94 117.42 -42.00
N ILE A 517 -9.76 117.28 -41.39
CA ILE A 517 -8.66 118.23 -41.53
C ILE A 517 -8.02 118.14 -42.92
N GLN A 518 -7.82 116.94 -43.44
CA GLN A 518 -7.32 116.74 -44.80
C GLN A 518 -8.28 117.31 -45.85
N GLY A 519 -9.59 117.27 -45.58
CA GLY A 519 -10.62 117.90 -46.39
C GLY A 519 -10.44 119.42 -46.58
N LEU A 520 -9.81 120.12 -45.63
CA LEU A 520 -9.51 121.57 -45.68
C LEU A 520 -8.29 121.89 -46.57
N LEU A 521 -7.48 120.88 -46.89
CA LEU A 521 -6.18 121.04 -47.56
C LEU A 521 -6.25 120.55 -49.01
N THR A 522 -5.47 121.16 -49.89
CA THR A 522 -5.32 120.80 -51.30
C THR A 522 -3.86 120.80 -51.71
N THR A 523 -3.52 119.92 -52.65
CA THR A 523 -2.20 119.90 -53.30
C THR A 523 -2.14 120.77 -54.56
N LEU A 524 -3.29 121.23 -55.09
CA LEU A 524 -3.35 122.16 -56.23
C LEU A 524 -3.13 123.59 -55.75
N VAL A 525 -2.05 124.20 -56.23
CA VAL A 525 -1.64 125.57 -55.90
C VAL A 525 -1.96 126.48 -57.08
N ASN A 526 -2.79 127.51 -56.88
CA ASN A 526 -3.01 128.57 -57.87
C ASN A 526 -1.95 129.69 -57.68
N PHE A 527 -1.67 130.44 -58.75
CA PHE A 527 -0.63 131.48 -58.81
C PHE A 527 -0.74 132.47 -57.63
N GLY A 528 0.20 132.40 -56.67
CA GLY A 528 0.28 133.30 -55.51
C GLY A 528 0.24 132.64 -54.13
N GLN A 529 -0.11 131.35 -54.00
CA GLN A 529 -0.09 130.65 -52.70
C GLN A 529 1.29 130.03 -52.40
N LYS A 530 1.82 130.23 -51.18
CA LYS A 530 3.01 129.53 -50.68
C LYS A 530 2.61 128.14 -50.20
N THR A 531 3.28 127.09 -50.68
CA THR A 531 3.16 125.74 -50.14
C THR A 531 4.23 125.46 -49.09
N ASP A 532 3.86 124.66 -48.09
CA ASP A 532 4.79 123.96 -47.19
C ASP A 532 4.49 122.45 -47.22
N ALA A 533 5.13 121.70 -46.33
CA ALA A 533 5.01 120.23 -46.23
C ALA A 533 3.59 119.70 -46.01
N PHE A 534 2.60 120.54 -45.64
CA PHE A 534 1.22 120.15 -45.37
C PHE A 534 0.23 120.52 -46.49
N GLY A 535 0.68 120.99 -47.66
CA GLY A 535 -0.20 121.42 -48.77
C GLY A 535 -0.70 122.87 -48.64
N ALA A 536 -1.70 123.29 -49.42
CA ALA A 536 -2.32 124.62 -49.32
C ALA A 536 -3.76 124.53 -48.79
N VAL A 537 -4.28 125.57 -48.14
CA VAL A 537 -5.69 125.61 -47.69
C VAL A 537 -6.58 125.81 -48.93
N LYS A 538 -7.64 125.01 -49.07
CA LYS A 538 -8.59 125.15 -50.19
C LYS A 538 -9.27 126.52 -50.15
N LEU A 539 -9.41 127.18 -51.31
CA LEU A 539 -9.99 128.52 -51.44
C LEU A 539 -11.46 128.61 -50.99
N ASP A 540 -12.21 127.51 -51.08
CA ASP A 540 -13.60 127.39 -50.65
C ASP A 540 -13.76 126.96 -49.18
N THR A 541 -12.67 126.85 -48.43
CA THR A 541 -12.71 126.54 -46.99
C THR A 541 -13.46 127.62 -46.22
N THR A 542 -14.52 127.23 -45.53
CA THR A 542 -15.35 128.10 -44.69
C THR A 542 -15.03 127.92 -43.21
N GLN A 543 -15.33 128.94 -42.40
CA GLN A 543 -15.18 128.86 -40.94
C GLN A 543 -15.97 127.70 -40.32
N ALA A 544 -17.14 127.36 -40.90
CA ALA A 544 -17.95 126.25 -40.43
C ALA A 544 -17.26 124.89 -40.64
N GLN A 545 -16.55 124.70 -41.75
CA GLN A 545 -15.77 123.47 -42.00
C GLN A 545 -14.57 123.35 -41.06
N ILE A 546 -13.95 124.47 -40.67
CA ILE A 546 -12.86 124.49 -39.69
C ILE A 546 -13.39 124.07 -38.31
N TYR A 547 -14.54 124.58 -37.86
CA TYR A 547 -15.12 124.17 -36.57
C TYR A 547 -15.56 122.71 -36.57
N ALA A 548 -16.17 122.22 -37.66
CA ALA A 548 -16.51 120.79 -37.76
C ALA A 548 -15.26 119.88 -37.72
N ALA A 549 -14.13 120.33 -38.26
CA ALA A 549 -12.86 119.61 -38.14
C ALA A 549 -12.27 119.70 -36.72
N GLN A 550 -12.44 120.83 -36.02
CA GLN A 550 -12.05 120.97 -34.61
C GLN A 550 -12.88 120.05 -33.71
N ASP A 551 -14.21 120.02 -33.85
CA ASP A 551 -15.07 119.15 -33.05
C ASP A 551 -14.69 117.68 -33.20
N LYS A 552 -14.37 117.24 -34.42
CA LYS A 552 -13.87 115.88 -34.67
C LYS A 552 -12.47 115.65 -34.08
N LEU A 553 -11.59 116.65 -34.16
CA LEU A 553 -10.26 116.57 -33.56
C LEU A 553 -10.32 116.52 -32.03
N ASP A 554 -11.26 117.23 -31.40
CA ASP A 554 -11.46 117.20 -29.95
C ASP A 554 -11.94 115.82 -29.48
N LEU A 555 -12.67 115.10 -30.35
CA LEU A 555 -13.06 113.71 -30.11
C LEU A 555 -11.93 112.70 -30.39
N ALA A 556 -10.89 113.06 -31.13
CA ALA A 556 -9.76 112.18 -31.37
C ALA A 556 -8.99 111.94 -30.06
N PRO A 557 -8.46 110.73 -29.79
CA PRO A 557 -7.81 110.46 -28.51
C PRO A 557 -6.54 111.31 -28.30
N ASP A 558 -6.41 111.96 -27.13
CA ASP A 558 -5.29 112.86 -26.80
C ASP A 558 -3.93 112.17 -26.74
N ASN A 559 -3.93 110.85 -26.52
CA ASN A 559 -2.74 110.00 -26.42
C ASN A 559 -2.20 109.54 -27.79
N VAL A 560 -2.89 109.83 -28.90
CA VAL A 560 -2.36 109.55 -30.24
C VAL A 560 -1.32 110.61 -30.60
N ALA A 561 -0.06 110.21 -30.78
CA ALA A 561 1.04 111.12 -31.10
C ALA A 561 0.76 111.91 -32.40
N GLU A 562 0.11 111.28 -33.37
CA GLU A 562 -0.28 111.87 -34.65
C GLU A 562 -1.38 112.94 -34.50
N LYS A 563 -2.09 113.01 -33.36
CA LYS A 563 -3.07 114.09 -33.09
C LYS A 563 -2.38 115.44 -33.06
N ALA A 564 -1.15 115.51 -32.57
CA ALA A 564 -0.34 116.72 -32.62
C ALA A 564 -0.11 117.22 -34.07
N VAL A 565 0.02 116.31 -35.03
CA VAL A 565 0.15 116.63 -36.46
C VAL A 565 -1.17 117.18 -37.01
N LEU A 566 -2.30 116.56 -36.65
CA LEU A 566 -3.64 117.03 -37.01
C LEU A 566 -3.94 118.43 -36.43
N VAL A 567 -3.58 118.68 -35.17
CA VAL A 567 -3.68 120.00 -34.53
C VAL A 567 -2.86 121.05 -35.30
N ALA A 568 -1.64 120.71 -35.73
CA ALA A 568 -0.80 121.62 -36.51
C ALA A 568 -1.42 121.94 -37.88
N GLN A 569 -1.96 120.93 -38.56
CA GLN A 569 -2.65 121.08 -39.85
C GLN A 569 -3.92 121.94 -39.73
N LEU A 570 -4.73 121.77 -38.68
CA LEU A 570 -5.94 122.56 -38.46
C LEU A 570 -5.63 124.03 -38.12
N LYS A 571 -4.58 124.29 -37.32
CA LYS A 571 -4.09 125.65 -37.04
C LYS A 571 -3.68 126.39 -38.31
N LYS A 572 -3.15 125.69 -39.30
CA LYS A 572 -2.81 126.29 -40.60
C LYS A 572 -4.06 126.74 -41.36
N SER A 573 -5.10 125.91 -41.38
CA SER A 573 -6.36 126.20 -42.06
C SER A 573 -7.13 127.38 -41.45
N SER A 574 -6.79 127.82 -40.23
CA SER A 574 -7.44 128.91 -39.51
C SER A 574 -6.70 130.27 -39.58
N GLY A 575 -5.61 130.39 -40.36
CA GLY A 575 -4.88 131.67 -40.55
C GLY A 575 -5.52 132.64 -41.58
N PRO A 576 -5.30 133.98 -41.50
CA PRO A 576 -5.98 134.97 -42.34
C PRO A 576 -5.54 134.89 -43.82
N ILE A 577 -6.46 134.50 -44.72
CA ILE A 577 -6.24 134.51 -46.17
C ILE A 577 -6.54 135.93 -46.71
N ASN A 578 -5.47 136.67 -47.06
CA ASN A 578 -5.52 138.00 -47.70
C ASN A 578 -6.33 137.96 -49.02
N ARG A 579 -7.42 138.73 -49.09
CA ARG A 579 -8.11 139.06 -50.34
C ARG A 579 -7.51 140.35 -50.91
N THR A 580 -6.92 140.27 -52.09
CA THR A 580 -6.78 141.41 -53.01
C THR A 580 -7.17 140.95 -54.39
#